data_AF-A0A849T4N3-F1
#
_entry.id   AF-A0A849T4N3-F1
#
_cell.length_a   1.000
_cell.length_b   1.000
_cell.length_c   1.000
_cell.angle_alpha   90.00
_cell.angle_beta   90.00
_cell.angle_gamma   90.00
#
_symmetry.space_group_name_H-M   'P 1'
#
loop_
_entity.id
_entity.type
_entity.pdbx_description
1 polymer ?
#
loop_
_entity_poly.entity_id
_entity_poly.type
_entity_poly.pdbx_seq_one_letter_code
_entity_poly.pdbx_strand_id
1 'polypeptide(L)' 'MTLEEAVTLLKKAVKWSEVKNQKHIDLSICIAEDRPTFQKALIVANLEVEKGTLTQEELKVRLGLD' A
#
# COMPACT_ATOMS: atom_id res chain seq x y z
N MET A 1 -11.18 -4.81 7.89
CA MET A 1 -10.12 -4.07 7.18
C MET A 1 -10.65 -2.70 6.84
N THR A 2 -10.30 -1.74 7.68
CA THR A 2 -10.47 -0.31 7.44
C THR A 2 -9.31 0.23 6.59
N LEU A 3 -9.40 1.49 6.15
CA LEU A 3 -8.30 2.16 5.45
C LEU A 3 -7.02 2.22 6.31
N GLU A 4 -7.12 2.54 7.59
CA GLU A 4 -5.96 2.65 8.49
C GLU A 4 -5.29 1.30 8.75
N GLU A 5 -6.08 0.23 8.87
CA GLU A 5 -5.57 -1.15 8.94
C GLU A 5 -4.84 -1.52 7.64
N ALA A 6 -5.42 -1.18 6.49
CA ALA A 6 -4.83 -1.43 5.19
C ALA A 6 -3.50 -0.68 5.00
N VAL A 7 -3.44 0.61 5.31
CA VAL A 7 -2.22 1.43 5.23
C VAL A 7 -1.14 0.88 6.15
N THR A 8 -1.49 0.55 7.39
CA THR A 8 -0.55 -0.04 8.36
C THR A 8 0.03 -1.36 7.87
N LEU A 9 -0.80 -2.19 7.24
CA LEU A 9 -0.35 -3.46 6.66
C LEU A 9 0.56 -3.22 5.46
N LEU A 10 0.14 -2.37 4.51
CA LEU A 10 0.87 -2.09 3.28
C LEU A 10 2.25 -1.46 3.51
N LYS A 11 2.42 -0.66 4.56
CA LYS A 11 3.75 -0.14 4.97
C LYS A 11 4.79 -1.23 5.17
N LYS A 12 4.39 -2.43 5.60
CA LYS A 12 5.29 -3.58 5.78
C LYS A 12 5.77 -4.17 4.45
N ALA A 13 5.05 -3.88 3.36
CA ALA A 13 5.37 -4.28 2.00
C ALA A 13 6.07 -3.17 1.20
N VAL A 14 6.37 -2.01 1.80
CA VAL A 14 7.07 -0.90 1.12
C VAL A 14 8.57 -1.15 1.13
N LYS A 15 9.19 -1.10 -0.05
CA LYS A 15 10.64 -1.22 -0.21
C LYS A 15 11.19 -0.23 -1.24
N TRP A 16 12.51 0.00 -1.17
CA TRP A 16 13.22 0.72 -2.21
C TRP A 16 13.20 -0.08 -3.51
N SER A 17 13.00 0.61 -4.62
CA SER A 17 13.19 0.07 -5.97
C SER A 17 14.65 0.18 -6.40
N GLU A 18 14.99 -0.51 -7.49
CA GLU A 18 16.26 -0.33 -8.19
C GLU A 18 16.40 1.08 -8.80
N VAL A 19 15.29 1.80 -8.95
CA VAL A 19 15.30 3.20 -9.40
C VAL A 19 15.67 4.09 -8.22
N LYS A 20 16.70 4.93 -8.44
CA LYS A 20 17.24 5.83 -7.42
C LYS A 20 16.14 6.70 -6.82
N ASN A 21 16.07 6.72 -5.49
CA ASN A 21 15.12 7.50 -4.68
C ASN A 21 13.63 7.17 -4.90
N GLN A 22 13.30 5.98 -5.42
CA GLN A 22 11.91 5.56 -5.58
C GLN A 22 11.60 4.35 -4.69
N LYS A 23 10.48 4.42 -3.96
CA LYS A 23 9.89 3.30 -3.22
C LYS A 23 8.66 2.76 -3.95
N HIS A 24 8.33 1.51 -3.67
CA HIS A 24 7.10 0.87 -4.16
C HIS A 24 6.60 -0.17 -3.16
N ILE A 25 5.35 -0.59 -3.34
CA ILE A 25 4.80 -1.75 -2.64
C ILE A 25 5.21 -3.00 -3.41
N ASP A 26 5.81 -3.96 -2.72
CA ASP A 26 6.14 -5.27 -3.25
C ASP A 26 5.60 -6.38 -2.34
N LEU A 27 4.63 -7.13 -2.85
CA LEU A 27 4.04 -8.25 -2.10
C LEU A 27 4.91 -9.52 -2.13
N SER A 28 5.98 -9.55 -2.92
CA SER A 28 6.90 -10.69 -2.96
C SER A 28 7.72 -10.81 -1.67
N ILE A 29 7.89 -9.71 -0.92
CA ILE A 29 8.60 -9.71 0.36
C ILE A 29 7.71 -10.21 1.52
N CYS A 30 6.40 -10.29 1.29
CA CYS A 30 5.45 -10.86 2.24
C CYS A 30 5.47 -12.39 2.15
N ILE A 31 5.22 -13.06 3.28
CA ILE A 31 5.01 -14.51 3.30
C ILE A 31 3.82 -14.87 2.41
N ALA A 32 3.92 -16.00 1.70
CA ALA A 32 2.95 -16.38 0.67
C ALA A 32 1.51 -16.46 1.21
N GLU A 33 1.35 -16.96 2.45
CA GLU A 33 0.06 -17.11 3.14
C GLU A 33 -0.62 -15.77 3.44
N ASP A 34 0.16 -14.70 3.65
CA ASP A 34 -0.36 -13.36 3.94
C ASP A 34 -0.68 -12.56 2.67
N ARG A 35 -0.15 -12.94 1.51
CA ARG A 35 -0.34 -12.19 0.25
C ARG A 35 -1.81 -11.88 -0.06
N PRO A 36 -2.79 -12.78 0.13
CA PRO A 36 -4.20 -12.45 -0.05
C PRO A 36 -4.67 -11.29 0.86
N THR A 37 -4.17 -11.23 2.09
CA THR A 37 -4.48 -10.15 3.03
C THR A 37 -3.89 -8.81 2.57
N PHE A 38 -2.66 -8.82 2.06
CA PHE A 38 -2.05 -7.61 1.50
C PHE A 38 -2.73 -7.16 0.19
N GLN A 39 -3.16 -8.09 -0.67
CA GLN A 39 -3.96 -7.78 -1.85
C GLN A 39 -5.29 -7.14 -1.46
N LYS A 40 -5.96 -7.67 -0.44
CA LYS A 40 -7.17 -7.05 0.11
C LYS A 40 -6.92 -5.64 0.62
N ALA A 41 -5.77 -5.39 1.26
CA ALA A 41 -5.38 -4.05 1.70
C ALA A 41 -5.17 -3.07 0.53
N LEU A 42 -4.55 -3.53 -0.57
CA LEU A 42 -4.44 -2.73 -1.79
C LEU A 42 -5.82 -2.35 -2.34
N ILE A 43 -6.75 -3.30 -2.39
CA ILE A 43 -8.12 -3.06 -2.86
C ILE A 43 -8.82 -2.03 -1.97
N VAL A 44 -8.76 -2.17 -0.64
CA VAL A 44 -9.39 -1.21 0.28
C VAL A 44 -8.82 0.20 0.10
N ALA A 45 -7.50 0.34 0.00
CA ALA A 45 -6.87 1.64 -0.20
C ALA A 45 -7.27 2.28 -1.54
N ASN A 46 -7.27 1.50 -2.63
CA ASN A 46 -7.64 1.99 -3.95
C ASN A 46 -9.13 2.35 -4.06
N LEU A 47 -10.01 1.62 -3.37
CA LEU A 47 -11.44 1.95 -3.34
C LEU A 47 -11.71 3.30 -2.68
N GLU A 48 -10.97 3.68 -1.64
CA GLU A 48 -11.10 5.00 -1.03
C GLU A 48 -10.61 6.11 -1.98
N VAL A 49 -9.60 5.82 -2.79
CA VAL A 49 -9.20 6.73 -3.88
C VAL A 49 -10.27 6.87 -4.94
N GLU A 50 -10.85 5.77 -5.38
CA GLU A 50 -11.92 5.73 -6.39
C GLU A 50 -13.19 6.46 -5.90
N LYS A 51 -13.53 6.34 -4.62
CA LYS A 51 -14.64 7.07 -4.00
C LYS A 51 -14.38 8.56 -3.83
N GLY A 52 -13.13 9.02 -4.01
CA GLY A 52 -12.72 10.39 -3.76
C GLY A 52 -12.66 10.77 -2.27
N THR A 53 -12.66 9.79 -1.36
CA THR A 53 -12.48 10.01 0.09
C THR A 53 -11.02 10.21 0.46
N LEU A 54 -10.11 9.85 -0.45
CA LEU A 54 -8.67 10.02 -0.35
C LEU A 54 -8.11 10.32 -1.75
N THR A 55 -7.12 11.19 -1.88
CA THR A 55 -6.41 11.36 -3.17
C THR A 55 -5.26 10.37 -3.32
N GLN A 56 -4.83 10.14 -4.56
CA GLN A 56 -3.67 9.28 -4.83
C GLN A 56 -2.39 9.81 -4.15
N GLU A 57 -2.18 11.13 -4.16
CA GLU A 57 -1.06 11.80 -3.49
C GLU A 57 -1.11 11.60 -1.97
N GLU A 58 -2.27 11.79 -1.33
CA GLU A 58 -2.40 11.54 0.11
C GLU A 58 -2.15 10.07 0.46
N LEU A 59 -2.60 9.14 -0.39
CA LEU A 59 -2.33 7.72 -0.19
C LEU A 59 -0.82 7.42 -0.28
N LYS A 60 -0.10 8.00 -1.25
CA LYS A 60 1.36 7.86 -1.37
C LYS A 60 2.09 8.34 -0.12
N VAL A 61 1.76 9.54 0.37
CA VAL A 61 2.34 10.10 1.61
C VAL A 61 2.04 9.20 2.80
N ARG A 62 0.78 8.74 2.93
CA ARG A 62 0.39 7.81 4.01
C ARG A 62 1.18 6.50 3.96
N LEU A 63 1.52 6.00 2.78
CA LEU A 63 2.31 4.78 2.58
C LEU A 63 3.83 5.03 2.64
N GLY A 64 4.28 6.28 2.62
CA GLY A 64 5.71 6.65 2.56
C GLY A 64 6.34 6.34 1.20
N LEU A 65 5.58 6.54 0.13
CA LEU A 65 5.95 6.34 -1.28
C LEU A 65 6.27 7.65 -2.03
N ASP A 66 6.22 8.78 -1.32
CA ASP A 66 6.56 10.12 -1.80
C ASP A 66 8.09 10.36 -1.94
#